data_AF-A0A4Q2LPE5-F1
#
_entry.id   AF-A0A4Q2LPE5-F1
#
_cell.length_a   1.000
_cell.length_b   1.000
_cell.length_c   1.000
_cell.angle_alpha   90.00
_cell.angle_beta   90.00
_cell.angle_gamma   90.00
#
_symmetry.space_group_name_H-M   'P 1'
#
loop_
_entity.id
_entity.type
_entity.pdbx_description
1 polymer ?
#
loop_
_entity_poly.entity_id
_entity_poly.type
_entity_poly.pdbx_seq_one_letter_code
_entity_poly.pdbx_strand_id
1 'polypeptide(L)'
;MVVQVEATRTKPIEYSGITFTLTEGKIEKFFKGEYEANDVISILETGGISEVHSNNKVQRVNYIFEENEVFKTGDKAIIFLKKYSGPIAENSYVVLGVYQGKFLINGEKIIAPEHGIEGISGIEDLKLN
;
A
#
# COMPACT_ATOMS: atom_id res chain seq x y z
N MET A 1 1.91 -2.00 13.14
CA MET A 1 3.05 -1.11 12.88
C MET A 1 2.54 0.12 12.15
N VAL A 2 3.07 1.32 12.43
CA VAL A 2 2.73 2.55 11.72
C VAL A 2 4.02 3.24 11.27
N VAL A 3 4.14 3.50 9.97
CA VAL A 3 5.36 3.99 9.33
C VAL A 3 5.03 4.96 8.20
N GLN A 4 5.97 5.85 7.90
CA GLN A 4 6.05 6.55 6.62
C GLN A 4 6.97 5.76 5.69
N VAL A 5 6.55 5.53 4.46
CA VAL A 5 7.32 4.81 3.46
C VAL A 5 7.37 5.56 2.12
N GLU A 6 8.41 5.28 1.36
CA GLU A 6 8.48 5.51 -0.09
C GLU A 6 8.44 4.16 -0.82
N ALA A 7 7.50 3.98 -1.74
CA ALA A 7 7.41 2.79 -2.58
C ALA A 7 8.55 2.79 -3.61
N THR A 8 9.52 1.90 -3.48
CA THR A 8 10.72 1.86 -4.34
C THR A 8 10.56 0.91 -5.52
N ARG A 9 9.75 -0.15 -5.38
CA ARG A 9 9.45 -1.11 -6.44
C ARG A 9 8.09 -1.76 -6.22
N THR A 10 7.33 -1.93 -7.29
CA THR A 10 6.08 -2.71 -7.27
C THR A 10 6.16 -3.88 -8.25
N LYS A 11 5.48 -4.97 -7.92
CA LYS A 11 5.39 -6.16 -8.76
C LYS A 11 3.99 -6.79 -8.66
N PRO A 12 3.30 -7.03 -9.79
CA PRO A 12 2.05 -7.77 -9.77
C PRO A 12 2.30 -9.26 -9.46
N ILE A 13 1.37 -9.86 -8.72
CA ILE A 13 1.33 -11.26 -8.35
C ILE A 13 -0.08 -11.77 -8.63
N GLU A 14 -0.20 -12.83 -9.41
CA GLU A 14 -1.47 -13.53 -9.60
C GLU A 14 -1.54 -14.72 -8.64
N TYR A 15 -2.59 -14.79 -7.83
CA TYR A 15 -2.83 -15.92 -6.94
C TYR A 15 -4.30 -16.32 -6.96
N SER A 16 -4.58 -17.57 -7.34
CA SER A 16 -5.95 -18.12 -7.44
C SER A 16 -6.91 -17.26 -8.31
N GLY A 17 -6.40 -16.66 -9.38
CA GLY A 17 -7.18 -15.81 -10.30
C GLY A 17 -7.47 -14.40 -9.78
N ILE A 18 -6.83 -13.98 -8.69
CA ILE A 18 -6.91 -12.63 -8.15
C ILE A 18 -5.54 -11.96 -8.30
N THR A 19 -5.55 -10.74 -8.84
CA THR A 19 -4.38 -9.88 -8.95
C THR A 19 -4.08 -9.24 -7.59
N PHE A 20 -2.83 -9.34 -7.17
CA PHE A 20 -2.24 -8.65 -6.04
C PHE A 20 -1.04 -7.83 -6.51
N THR A 21 -0.62 -6.86 -5.71
CA THR A 21 0.62 -6.12 -5.91
C THR A 21 1.48 -6.25 -4.67
N LEU A 22 2.76 -6.59 -4.88
CA LEU A 22 3.78 -6.58 -3.84
C LEU A 22 4.67 -5.36 -4.03
N THR A 23 4.74 -4.53 -3.00
CA THR A 23 5.47 -3.27 -2.99
C THR A 23 6.62 -3.37 -2.00
N GLU A 24 7.83 -3.04 -2.45
CA GLU A 24 8.94 -2.72 -1.55
C GLU A 24 8.78 -1.28 -1.10
N GLY A 25 8.58 -1.07 0.20
CA GLY A 25 8.50 0.24 0.83
C GLY A 25 9.75 0.50 1.65
N LYS A 26 10.51 1.54 1.30
CA LYS A 26 11.58 2.04 2.15
C LYS A 26 10.97 2.85 3.28
N ILE A 27 11.24 2.49 4.54
CA ILE A 27 10.78 3.25 5.70
C ILE A 27 11.59 4.54 5.80
N GLU A 28 10.89 5.66 5.79
CA GLU A 28 11.48 7.00 6.01
C GLU A 28 11.30 7.45 7.45
N LYS A 29 10.20 7.04 8.10
CA LYS A 29 9.89 7.38 9.49
C LYS A 29 9.12 6.27 10.17
N PHE A 30 9.51 5.96 11.40
CA PHE A 30 8.80 5.02 12.25
C PHE A 30 7.95 5.75 13.29
N PHE A 31 6.69 5.35 13.47
CA PHE A 31 5.80 5.96 14.45
C PHE A 31 5.43 4.99 15.59
N LYS A 32 5.06 3.73 15.29
CA LYS A 32 4.50 2.82 16.30
C LYS A 32 4.63 1.33 15.95
N GLY A 33 4.79 0.48 16.97
CA GLY A 33 4.75 -0.98 16.87
C GLY A 33 6.10 -1.67 17.06
N GLU A 34 6.21 -2.93 16.64
CA GLU A 34 7.47 -3.66 16.59
C GLU A 34 8.00 -3.66 15.16
N TYR A 35 9.30 -3.44 15.02
CA TYR A 35 9.98 -3.44 13.74
C TYR A 35 11.39 -3.98 13.91
N GLU A 36 11.73 -5.01 13.14
CA GLU A 36 13.11 -5.45 13.02
C GLU A 36 13.81 -4.51 12.04
N ALA A 37 14.95 -3.96 12.45
CA ALA A 37 15.65 -2.82 11.87
C ALA A 37 16.22 -3.06 10.45
N ASN A 38 15.38 -3.43 9.50
CA ASN A 38 15.65 -3.26 8.08
C ASN A 38 15.23 -1.85 7.65
N ASP A 39 15.63 -1.33 6.51
CA ASP A 39 15.05 -0.07 6.01
C ASP A 39 13.92 -0.31 5.01
N VAL A 40 13.64 -1.58 4.68
CA VAL A 40 12.71 -1.98 3.61
C VAL A 40 11.74 -3.02 4.13
N ILE A 41 10.46 -2.81 3.82
CA ILE A 41 9.37 -3.75 4.08
C ILE A 41 8.70 -4.18 2.77
N SER A 42 8.09 -5.35 2.79
CA SER A 42 7.24 -5.82 1.71
C SER A 42 5.78 -5.59 2.09
N ILE A 43 5.01 -4.93 1.22
CA ILE A 43 3.60 -4.58 1.42
C ILE A 43 2.79 -5.30 0.36
N LEU A 44 1.82 -6.10 0.78
CA LEU A 44 0.90 -6.83 -0.08
C LEU A 44 -0.44 -6.08 -0.15
N GLU A 45 -0.88 -5.77 -1.37
CA GLU A 45 -2.16 -5.13 -1.66
C GLU A 45 -2.95 -5.97 -2.66
N THR A 46 -4.29 -5.97 -2.54
CA THR A 46 -5.17 -6.60 -3.54
C THR A 46 -5.42 -5.60 -4.67
N GLY A 47 -5.30 -6.05 -5.91
CA GLY A 47 -5.42 -5.21 -7.11
C GLY A 47 -4.09 -4.89 -7.77
N GLY A 48 -4.15 -3.89 -8.65
CA GLY A 48 -3.04 -3.46 -9.49
C GLY A 48 -3.18 -3.92 -10.94
N ILE A 49 -2.07 -3.81 -11.67
CA ILE A 49 -2.06 -4.03 -13.12
C ILE A 49 -1.94 -5.52 -13.44
N SER A 50 -2.92 -6.06 -14.16
CA SER A 50 -2.85 -7.40 -14.75
C SER A 50 -2.86 -7.34 -16.28
N GLU A 51 -2.19 -8.30 -16.91
CA GLU A 51 -2.20 -8.47 -18.35
C GLU A 51 -3.23 -9.53 -18.74
N VAL A 52 -4.31 -9.09 -19.38
CA VAL A 52 -5.38 -9.95 -19.87
C VAL A 52 -5.14 -10.26 -21.34
N HIS A 53 -5.00 -11.55 -21.64
CA HIS A 53 -4.79 -12.05 -22.99
C HIS A 53 -6.16 -12.40 -23.62
N SER A 54 -6.53 -11.70 -24.69
CA SER A 54 -7.75 -11.99 -25.44
C SER A 54 -7.53 -11.81 -26.94
N ASN A 55 -7.90 -12.82 -27.74
CA ASN A 55 -7.81 -12.78 -29.21
C ASN A 55 -6.43 -12.32 -29.74
N ASN A 56 -5.33 -12.90 -29.24
CA ASN A 56 -3.95 -12.53 -29.57
C ASN A 56 -3.56 -11.07 -29.27
N LYS A 57 -4.34 -10.36 -28.44
CA LYS A 57 -4.01 -9.03 -27.92
C LYS A 57 -3.76 -9.12 -26.42
N VAL A 58 -2.77 -8.37 -25.97
CA VAL A 58 -2.49 -8.13 -24.55
C VAL A 58 -3.13 -6.81 -24.17
N GLN A 59 -4.02 -6.82 -23.18
CA GLN A 59 -4.62 -5.64 -22.60
C GLN A 59 -4.17 -5.52 -21.15
N ARG A 60 -3.78 -4.30 -20.73
CA ARG A 60 -3.47 -4.01 -19.33
C ARG A 60 -4.72 -3.48 -18.65
N VAL A 61 -5.15 -4.15 -17.59
CA VAL A 61 -6.30 -3.76 -16.78
C VAL A 61 -5.78 -3.41 -15.39
N ASN A 62 -6.17 -2.25 -14.88
CA ASN A 62 -5.91 -1.88 -13.49
C ASN A 62 -7.11 -2.29 -12.63
N TYR A 63 -6.92 -3.29 -11.77
CA TYR A 63 -7.94 -3.70 -10.81
C TYR A 63 -7.84 -2.84 -9.56
N ILE A 64 -8.89 -2.05 -9.31
CA ILE A 64 -9.01 -1.20 -8.12
C ILE A 64 -10.10 -1.81 -7.24
N PHE A 65 -9.75 -2.11 -5.99
CA PHE A 65 -10.67 -2.65 -5.00
C PHE A 65 -10.98 -1.59 -3.96
N GLU A 66 -12.27 -1.42 -3.63
CA GLU A 66 -12.72 -0.48 -2.59
C GLU A 66 -12.14 0.94 -2.81
N GLU A 67 -12.05 1.38 -4.08
CA GLU A 67 -11.54 2.69 -4.49
C GLU A 67 -10.09 2.99 -4.07
N ASN A 68 -9.36 1.98 -3.62
CA ASN A 68 -7.99 2.12 -3.16
C ASN A 68 -7.03 1.57 -4.22
N GLU A 69 -6.44 2.46 -4.99
CA GLU A 69 -5.36 2.09 -5.90
C GLU A 69 -4.17 1.54 -5.12
N VAL A 70 -3.54 0.48 -5.62
CA VAL A 70 -2.26 -0.02 -5.07
C VAL A 70 -1.15 1.04 -5.21
N PHE A 71 -0.09 0.89 -4.43
CA PHE A 71 1.09 1.76 -4.56
C PHE A 71 1.67 1.77 -5.99
N LYS A 72 2.11 2.95 -6.41
CA LYS A 72 2.97 3.17 -7.56
C LYS A 72 4.38 3.48 -7.08
N THR A 73 5.39 3.12 -7.87
CA THR A 73 6.77 3.48 -7.56
C THR A 73 6.91 5.00 -7.43
N GLY A 74 7.53 5.45 -6.35
CA GLY A 74 7.70 6.86 -5.98
C GLY A 74 6.62 7.40 -5.04
N ASP A 75 5.52 6.68 -4.83
CA ASP A 75 4.50 7.08 -3.87
C ASP A 75 5.08 7.14 -2.47
N LYS A 76 4.70 8.19 -1.73
CA LYS A 76 5.00 8.33 -0.30
C LYS A 76 3.71 8.24 0.48
N ALA A 77 3.73 7.54 1.61
CA ALA A 77 2.54 7.41 2.44
C ALA A 77 2.84 7.15 3.90
N ILE A 78 1.92 7.57 4.77
CA ILE A 78 1.80 7.01 6.12
C ILE A 78 0.88 5.80 6.02
N ILE A 79 1.36 4.66 6.52
CA ILE A 79 0.62 3.41 6.49
C ILE A 79 0.54 2.73 7.85
N PHE A 80 -0.63 2.18 8.11
CA PHE A 80 -0.94 1.34 9.24
C PHE A 80 -0.88 -0.09 8.73
N LEU A 81 -0.04 -0.91 9.37
CA LEU A 81 0.36 -2.22 8.86
C LEU A 81 0.12 -3.31 9.89
N LYS A 82 -0.29 -4.47 9.39
CA LYS A 82 -0.31 -5.74 10.11
C LYS A 82 0.53 -6.75 9.34
N LYS A 83 1.31 -7.56 10.06
CA LYS A 83 2.09 -8.64 9.44
C LYS A 83 1.13 -9.61 8.73
N TYR A 84 1.40 -9.87 7.46
CA TYR A 84 0.64 -10.82 6.68
C TYR A 84 0.99 -12.25 7.10
N SER A 85 -0.01 -13.12 7.12
CA SER A 85 0.16 -14.56 7.30
C SER A 85 -0.73 -15.26 6.30
N GLY A 86 -0.11 -15.93 5.33
CA GLY A 86 -0.82 -16.64 4.28
C GLY A 86 0.10 -17.01 3.11
N PRO A 87 -0.45 -17.65 2.08
CA PRO A 87 0.34 -18.29 1.02
C PRO A 87 0.78 -17.34 -0.10
N ILE A 88 0.30 -16.09 -0.14
CA ILE A 88 0.49 -15.20 -1.30
C ILE A 88 1.91 -14.63 -1.35
N ALA A 89 2.45 -14.25 -0.19
CA ALA A 89 3.77 -13.64 -0.06
C ALA A 89 4.37 -13.94 1.32
N GLU A 90 5.68 -14.10 1.36
CA GLU A 90 6.44 -14.29 2.59
C GLU A 90 6.91 -12.95 3.17
N ASN A 91 7.01 -12.87 4.50
CA ASN A 91 7.59 -11.71 5.21
C ASN A 91 7.02 -10.35 4.79
N SER A 92 5.73 -10.31 4.47
CA SER A 92 5.04 -9.11 4.02
C SER A 92 4.08 -8.56 5.09
N TYR A 93 3.60 -7.35 4.84
CA TYR A 93 2.59 -6.66 5.62
C TYR A 93 1.40 -6.33 4.74
N VAL A 94 0.21 -6.22 5.33
CA VAL A 94 -0.97 -5.66 4.67
C VAL A 94 -1.36 -4.35 5.32
N VAL A 95 -1.93 -3.45 4.53
CA VAL A 95 -2.50 -2.20 5.01
C VAL A 95 -3.75 -2.48 5.87
N LEU A 96 -3.80 -1.91 7.07
CA LEU A 96 -4.90 -2.04 8.01
C LEU A 96 -6.00 -1.01 7.70
N GLY A 97 -7.10 -1.48 7.11
CA GLY A 97 -8.25 -0.64 6.80
C GLY A 97 -8.03 0.15 5.52
N VAL A 98 -8.82 -0.14 4.49
CA VAL A 98 -8.63 0.42 3.15
C VAL A 98 -8.76 1.95 3.14
N TYR A 99 -9.69 2.52 3.92
CA TYR A 99 -9.91 3.97 4.01
C TYR A 99 -9.13 4.68 5.13
N GLN A 100 -8.54 3.94 6.07
CA GLN A 100 -7.93 4.50 7.29
C GLN A 100 -6.47 4.07 7.50
N GLY A 101 -5.95 3.23 6.59
CA GLY A 101 -4.65 2.60 6.75
C GLY A 101 -3.59 3.10 5.81
N LYS A 102 -3.94 3.84 4.76
CA LYS A 102 -2.99 4.42 3.79
C LYS A 102 -3.35 5.85 3.47
N PHE A 103 -2.40 6.73 3.74
CA PHE A 103 -2.51 8.17 3.56
C PHE A 103 -1.38 8.63 2.66
N LEU A 104 -1.67 8.91 1.38
CA LEU A 104 -0.65 9.37 0.44
C LEU A 104 -0.16 10.77 0.84
N ILE A 105 1.12 11.03 0.66
CA ILE A 105 1.78 12.29 0.97
C ILE A 105 2.14 12.98 -0.33
N ASN A 106 1.76 14.24 -0.47
CA ASN A 106 2.21 15.11 -1.55
C ASN A 106 2.77 16.42 -0.96
N GLY A 107 4.10 16.49 -0.85
CA GLY A 107 4.78 17.55 -0.10
C GLY A 107 4.44 17.45 1.39
N GLU A 108 3.83 18.49 1.95
CA GLU A 108 3.39 18.54 3.35
C GLU A 108 1.92 18.10 3.52
N LYS A 109 1.19 17.84 2.42
CA LYS A 109 -0.23 17.51 2.47
C LYS A 109 -0.46 16.01 2.53
N ILE A 110 -1.42 15.61 3.36
CA ILE A 110 -2.01 14.27 3.30
C ILE A 110 -3.17 14.27 2.31
N ILE A 111 -3.19 13.29 1.42
CA ILE A 111 -4.32 12.98 0.57
C ILE A 111 -5.08 11.86 1.25
N ALA A 112 -6.20 12.21 1.90
CA ALA A 112 -7.13 11.24 2.46
C ALA A 112 -7.92 10.54 1.34
N PRO A 113 -8.34 9.28 1.53
CA PRO A 113 -9.27 8.61 0.62
C PRO A 113 -10.59 9.39 0.49
N GLU A 114 -11.25 9.33 -0.67
CA GLU A 114 -12.46 10.10 -1.00
C GLU A 114 -13.65 9.84 -0.06
N HIS A 115 -13.71 8.64 0.54
CA HIS A 115 -14.68 8.25 1.57
C HIS A 115 -14.04 8.05 2.96
N GLY A 116 -12.92 8.73 3.20
CA GLY A 116 -12.16 8.71 4.45
C GLY A 116 -12.71 9.64 5.55
N ILE A 117 -11.92 9.79 6.60
CA ILE A 117 -12.24 10.65 7.75
C ILE A 117 -12.16 12.12 7.32
N GLU A 118 -13.24 12.88 7.46
CA GLU A 118 -13.23 14.33 7.29
C GLU A 118 -12.30 15.00 8.32
N GLY A 119 -11.53 16.00 7.90
CA GLY A 119 -10.68 16.81 8.79
C GLY A 119 -9.24 16.32 8.96
N ILE A 120 -8.77 15.35 8.16
CA ILE A 120 -7.33 15.03 8.08
C ILE A 120 -6.71 15.89 6.97
N SER A 121 -5.85 16.83 7.36
CA SER A 121 -5.13 17.73 6.45
C SER A 121 -3.62 17.60 6.56
N GLY A 122 -3.13 17.11 7.71
CA GLY A 122 -1.71 16.91 7.99
C GLY A 122 -1.45 15.69 8.89
N ILE A 123 -0.16 15.39 9.09
CA ILE A 123 0.31 14.24 9.88
C ILE A 123 -0.12 14.36 11.35
N GLU A 124 -0.17 15.59 11.86
CA GLU A 124 -0.62 15.96 13.20
C GLU A 124 -2.04 15.48 13.52
N ASP A 125 -2.90 15.39 12.50
CA ASP A 125 -4.30 14.97 12.66
C ASP A 125 -4.43 13.46 12.92
N LEU A 126 -3.40 12.67 12.60
CA LEU A 126 -3.40 11.21 12.74
C LEU A 126 -3.16 10.72 14.17
N LYS A 127 -2.90 11.61 15.14
CA LYS A 127 -2.70 11.30 16.57
C LYS A 127 -1.81 10.07 16.80
N LEU A 128 -0.65 10.05 16.15
CA LEU A 128 0.27 8.89 16.07
C LEU A 128 1.02 8.58 17.39
N ASN A 129 0.52 9.09 18.52
CA ASN A 129 1.15 9.03 19.84
C ASN A 129 1.00 7.65 20.51
#